data_AF-C4JHZ9-F1
#
_entry.id   AF-C4JHZ9-F1
#
_cell.length_a   1.000
_cell.length_b   1.000
_cell.length_c   1.000
_cell.angle_alpha   90.00
_cell.angle_beta   90.00
_cell.angle_gamma   90.00
#
_symmetry.space_group_name_H-M   'P 1'
#
loop_
_entity.id
_entity.type
_entity.pdbx_description
1 polymer ?
#
loop_
_entity_poly.entity_id
_entity_poly.type
_entity_poly.pdbx_seq_one_letter_code
_entity_poly.pdbx_strand_id
1 'polypeptide(L)'
;MAIFKDPGPPRSDARTHAQYSPAERERLIQPYLPEPRIPPARSRSRKSRPKPIRTFLKNKLYYFVYFVIHIFFSIYIRLRQSYHAVVDRVLAICYYHHRTPELIRKDVRELDRLPEHLSAVLTMRKDEEGLEILMDEVAELVAWSSCVGIPMLSVYEKTGALKFYIPALHKIITAKLASYYGPSSHQPTLRLFAPHHPLCSPEPPSPNAGPKTNLDTITVLLLSSSDGRETLVDLTKTLAEMAQNGKISPQDISTKLIDAELSDMMTTPTSPPHQSPEVESSDTDETTVERDVPPSGGGPVMKAEPDLLLIFGPYVKLDGYPPWQIRLTEIFCTGDNSSSIMGDGGEAVEYQRFLQGLWRFAKAEFRFGR
;
A
#
# COMPACT_ATOMS: atom_id res chain seq x y z
N MET A 1 60.88 -6.85 1.03
CA MET A 1 60.46 -5.64 1.74
C MET A 1 58.95 -5.76 1.97
N ALA A 2 58.57 -6.38 3.09
CA ALA A 2 57.18 -6.66 3.44
C ALA A 2 56.95 -6.10 4.84
N ILE A 3 56.03 -5.14 4.93
CA ILE A 3 55.66 -4.46 6.17
C ILE A 3 54.75 -5.41 6.95
N PHE A 4 55.29 -6.01 8.01
CA PHE A 4 54.50 -6.68 9.04
C PHE A 4 53.69 -5.60 9.77
N LYS A 5 52.36 -5.73 9.73
CA LYS A 5 51.42 -4.87 10.44
C LYS A 5 51.08 -5.58 11.75
N ASP A 6 51.44 -4.96 12.87
CA ASP A 6 51.19 -5.52 14.21
C ASP A 6 49.69 -5.80 14.44
N PRO A 7 49.35 -6.88 15.17
CA PRO A 7 47.97 -7.19 15.51
C PRO A 7 47.44 -6.15 16.50
N GLY A 8 46.31 -5.52 16.15
CA GLY A 8 45.60 -4.62 17.04
C GLY A 8 45.13 -5.34 18.31
N PRO A 9 44.94 -4.61 19.43
CA PRO A 9 44.53 -5.21 20.68
C PRO A 9 43.13 -5.85 20.56
N PRO A 10 42.85 -6.90 21.36
CA PRO A 10 41.60 -7.63 21.26
C PRO A 10 40.43 -6.71 21.61
N ARG A 11 39.40 -6.73 20.76
CA ARG A 11 38.10 -6.12 21.07
C ARG A 11 37.53 -6.85 22.28
N SER A 12 37.55 -6.21 23.44
CA SER A 12 36.84 -6.69 24.62
C SER A 12 35.35 -6.60 24.35
N ASP A 13 34.72 -7.76 24.33
CA ASP A 13 33.30 -7.97 24.09
C ASP A 13 32.38 -7.08 24.94
N ALA A 14 31.26 -6.69 24.33
CA ALA A 14 30.18 -5.87 24.87
C ALA A 14 29.36 -6.54 26.00
N ARG A 15 29.99 -7.34 26.88
CA ARG A 15 29.34 -8.07 27.97
C ARG A 15 29.71 -7.62 29.40
N THR A 16 30.44 -6.52 29.56
CA THR A 16 30.86 -6.00 30.88
C THR A 16 30.12 -4.75 31.35
N HIS A 17 29.01 -4.36 30.70
CA HIS A 17 28.26 -3.14 31.07
C HIS A 17 27.57 -3.17 32.44
N ALA A 18 27.68 -4.26 33.20
CA ALA A 18 27.01 -4.46 34.49
C ALA A 18 27.90 -4.26 35.74
N GLN A 19 29.18 -3.88 35.63
CA GLN A 19 30.08 -3.87 36.81
C GLN A 19 30.63 -2.51 37.28
N TYR A 20 30.33 -1.41 36.60
CA TYR A 20 30.83 -0.08 37.04
C TYR A 20 29.70 0.82 37.51
N SER A 21 29.84 1.34 38.73
CA SER A 21 28.99 2.37 39.29
C SER A 21 29.12 3.69 38.49
N PRO A 22 28.12 4.59 38.54
CA PRO A 22 28.17 5.86 37.82
C PRO A 22 29.44 6.68 38.10
N ALA A 23 29.91 6.67 39.36
CA ALA A 23 31.12 7.39 39.78
C ALA A 23 32.42 6.78 39.20
N GLU A 24 32.47 5.46 39.03
CA GLU A 24 33.62 4.79 38.40
C GLU A 24 33.67 5.06 36.91
N ARG A 25 32.50 5.15 36.25
CA ARG A 25 32.41 5.55 34.85
C ARG A 25 32.91 6.98 34.64
N GLU A 26 32.54 7.91 35.53
CA GLU A 26 33.06 9.29 35.48
C GLU A 26 34.58 9.36 35.68
N ARG A 27 35.14 8.55 36.59
CA ARG A 27 36.60 8.47 36.79
C ARG A 27 37.36 7.93 35.59
N LEU A 28 36.79 6.96 34.87
CA LEU A 28 37.40 6.42 33.66
C LEU A 28 37.46 7.44 32.51
N ILE A 29 36.51 8.39 32.49
CA ILE A 29 36.40 9.42 31.46
C ILE A 29 37.24 10.66 31.82
N GLN A 30 37.51 10.89 33.11
CA GLN A 30 38.21 12.07 33.63
C GLN A 30 39.56 12.40 32.95
N PRO A 31 40.44 11.42 32.62
CA PRO A 31 41.72 11.70 31.96
C PRO A 31 41.59 12.12 30.49
N TYR A 32 40.44 11.84 29.86
CA TYR A 32 40.17 12.17 28.45
C TYR A 32 39.37 13.47 28.29
N LEU A 33 38.99 14.11 29.40
CA LEU A 33 38.32 15.40 29.38
C LEU A 33 39.37 16.52 29.22
N PRO A 34 39.09 17.55 28.38
CA PRO A 34 39.97 18.70 28.25
C PRO A 34 40.13 19.42 29.59
N GLU A 35 41.33 19.91 29.91
CA GLU A 35 41.56 20.68 31.13
C GLU A 35 40.58 21.87 31.22
N PRO A 36 39.87 22.04 32.35
CA PRO A 36 38.94 23.14 32.50
C PRO A 36 39.72 24.45 32.49
N ARG A 37 39.41 25.32 31.52
CA ARG A 37 40.01 26.65 31.40
C ARG A 37 39.70 27.46 32.66
N ILE A 38 40.72 27.71 33.47
CA ILE A 38 40.63 28.59 34.65
C ILE A 38 40.63 30.04 34.14
N PRO A 39 39.55 30.81 34.31
CA PRO A 39 39.55 32.22 33.93
C PRO A 39 40.43 33.03 34.90
N PRO A 40 41.12 34.08 34.43
CA PRO A 40 42.02 34.86 35.29
C PRO A 40 41.26 35.55 36.42
N ALA A 41 41.88 35.55 37.60
CA ALA A 41 41.32 36.12 38.80
C ALA A 41 41.36 37.66 38.81
N ARG A 42 40.19 38.22 39.13
CA ARG A 42 39.88 39.54 39.69
C ARG A 42 39.87 40.77 38.76
N SER A 43 38.66 41.34 38.64
CA SER A 43 38.46 42.78 38.85
C SER A 43 37.03 43.06 39.30
N ARG A 44 36.92 43.59 40.53
CA ARG A 44 35.86 44.45 41.10
C ARG A 44 34.41 43.99 40.98
N SER A 45 33.75 43.93 42.15
CA SER A 45 32.29 43.99 42.30
C SER A 45 31.69 45.07 41.40
N ARG A 46 31.24 44.67 40.20
CA ARG A 46 30.30 45.45 39.39
C ARG A 46 28.94 45.09 39.94
N LYS A 47 28.31 46.03 40.65
CA LYS A 47 26.90 45.98 41.03
C LYS A 47 26.11 45.40 39.86
N SER A 48 25.38 44.30 40.14
CA SER A 48 24.43 43.68 39.22
C SER A 48 23.61 44.78 38.55
N ARG A 49 23.86 45.04 37.27
CA ARG A 49 22.95 45.87 36.48
C ARG A 49 21.66 45.08 36.37
N PRO A 50 20.49 45.64 36.71
CA PRO A 50 19.23 44.93 36.55
C PRO A 50 19.14 44.47 35.10
N LYS A 51 18.96 43.15 34.89
CA LYS A 51 18.72 42.60 33.55
C LYS A 51 17.58 43.42 32.95
N PRO A 52 17.75 44.05 31.78
CA PRO A 52 16.79 45.04 31.32
C PRO A 52 15.44 44.36 31.15
N ILE A 53 14.46 44.72 31.98
CA ILE A 53 13.09 44.20 31.93
C ILE A 53 12.56 44.25 30.49
N ARG A 54 13.03 45.23 29.69
CA ARG A 54 12.75 45.38 28.26
C ARG A 54 13.06 44.13 27.42
N THR A 55 14.15 43.39 27.68
CA THR A 55 14.46 42.16 26.91
C THR A 55 13.59 40.99 27.34
N PHE A 56 13.28 40.89 28.63
CA PHE A 56 12.32 39.90 29.14
C PHE A 56 10.90 40.15 28.61
N LEU A 57 10.45 41.40 28.65
CA LEU A 57 9.14 41.83 28.15
C LEU A 57 9.05 41.67 26.63
N LYS A 58 10.13 41.97 25.89
CA LYS A 58 10.23 41.75 24.44
C LYS A 58 10.14 40.25 24.10
N ASN A 59 10.83 39.39 24.83
CA ASN A 59 10.74 37.93 24.63
C ASN A 59 9.34 37.41 24.97
N LYS A 60 8.74 37.86 26.08
CA LYS A 60 7.35 37.50 26.44
C LYS A 60 6.35 38.01 25.40
N LEU A 61 6.58 39.20 24.83
CA LEU A 61 5.79 39.74 23.73
C LEU A 61 5.93 38.88 22.46
N TYR A 62 7.14 38.44 22.09
CA TYR A 62 7.31 37.52 20.96
C TYR A 62 6.58 36.19 21.16
N TYR A 63 6.69 35.58 22.35
CA TYR A 63 5.94 34.36 22.66
C TYR A 63 4.43 34.59 22.64
N PHE A 64 3.96 35.74 23.14
CA PHE A 64 2.56 36.11 23.11
C PHE A 64 2.06 36.28 21.66
N VAL A 65 2.79 37.02 20.82
CA VAL A 65 2.44 37.22 19.41
C VAL A 65 2.46 35.90 18.64
N TYR A 66 3.48 35.06 18.85
CA TYR A 66 3.55 33.72 18.28
C TYR A 66 2.34 32.87 18.71
N PHE A 67 1.99 32.88 20.00
CA PHE A 67 0.85 32.14 20.53
C PHE A 67 -0.47 32.64 19.93
N VAL A 68 -0.64 33.96 19.79
CA VAL A 68 -1.82 34.56 19.15
C VAL A 68 -1.91 34.16 17.67
N ILE A 69 -0.81 34.23 16.91
CA ILE A 69 -0.76 33.77 15.52
C ILE A 69 -1.11 32.28 15.45
N HIS A 70 -0.50 31.44 16.29
CA HIS A 70 -0.78 30.00 16.34
C HIS A 70 -2.23 29.71 16.68
N ILE A 71 -2.85 30.46 17.61
CA ILE A 71 -4.29 30.32 17.91
C ILE A 71 -5.11 30.64 16.67
N PHE A 72 -4.90 31.79 16.03
CA PHE A 72 -5.67 32.17 14.85
C PHE A 72 -5.49 31.18 13.71
N PHE A 73 -4.25 30.74 13.45
CA PHE A 73 -3.96 29.78 12.39
C PHE A 73 -4.52 28.38 12.72
N SER A 74 -4.46 27.96 13.98
CA SER A 74 -5.06 26.69 14.42
C SER A 74 -6.59 26.73 14.33
N ILE A 75 -7.21 27.85 14.70
CA ILE A 75 -8.66 28.06 14.55
C ILE A 75 -9.03 28.05 13.07
N TYR A 76 -8.28 28.77 12.22
CA TYR A 76 -8.52 28.80 10.77
C TYR A 76 -8.40 27.41 10.14
N ILE A 77 -7.34 26.66 10.44
CA ILE A 77 -7.14 25.30 9.92
C ILE A 77 -8.27 24.39 10.39
N ARG A 78 -8.63 24.40 11.69
CA ARG A 78 -9.73 23.59 12.22
C ARG A 78 -11.07 23.98 11.60
N LEU A 79 -11.38 25.28 11.48
CA LEU A 79 -12.63 25.74 10.84
C LEU A 79 -12.70 25.28 9.39
N ARG A 80 -11.60 25.38 8.63
CA ARG A 80 -11.54 24.90 7.24
C ARG A 80 -11.71 23.39 7.17
N GLN A 81 -11.03 22.63 8.02
CA GLN A 81 -11.17 21.17 8.11
C GLN A 81 -12.59 20.76 8.49
N SER A 82 -13.17 21.40 9.51
CA SER A 82 -14.56 21.17 9.94
C SER A 82 -15.57 21.54 8.85
N TYR A 83 -15.35 22.63 8.11
CA TYR A 83 -16.19 23.01 6.98
C TYR A 83 -16.18 21.91 5.90
N HIS A 84 -14.99 21.49 5.46
CA HIS A 84 -14.88 20.41 4.47
C HIS A 84 -15.47 19.11 4.99
N ALA A 85 -15.21 18.73 6.24
CA ALA A 85 -15.79 17.54 6.87
C ALA A 85 -17.33 17.58 6.93
N VAL A 86 -17.93 18.73 7.27
CA VAL A 86 -19.39 18.89 7.31
C VAL A 86 -19.96 18.83 5.91
N VAL A 87 -19.33 19.49 4.93
CA VAL A 87 -19.76 19.41 3.53
C VAL A 87 -19.66 17.98 3.01
N ASP A 88 -18.53 17.30 3.23
CA ASP A 88 -18.31 15.90 2.83
C ASP A 88 -19.35 14.97 3.48
N ARG A 89 -19.69 15.21 4.76
CA ARG A 89 -20.70 14.41 5.48
C ARG A 89 -22.14 14.70 5.03
N VAL A 90 -22.48 15.97 4.77
CA VAL A 90 -23.79 16.33 4.20
C VAL A 90 -23.92 15.77 2.80
N LEU A 91 -22.87 15.85 1.98
CA LEU A 91 -22.83 15.21 0.66
C LEU A 91 -22.94 13.69 0.80
N ALA A 92 -22.23 13.06 1.74
CA ALA A 92 -22.36 11.63 2.00
C ALA A 92 -23.81 11.28 2.36
N ILE A 93 -24.43 11.96 3.32
CA ILE A 93 -25.81 11.69 3.71
C ILE A 93 -26.79 11.96 2.56
N CYS A 94 -26.64 13.06 1.81
CA CYS A 94 -27.56 13.44 0.74
C CYS A 94 -27.42 12.56 -0.52
N TYR A 95 -26.20 12.16 -0.90
CA TYR A 95 -25.95 11.38 -2.13
C TYR A 95 -25.92 9.85 -1.90
N TYR A 96 -25.65 9.34 -0.69
CA TYR A 96 -25.61 7.88 -0.45
C TYR A 96 -26.97 7.17 -0.55
N HIS A 97 -28.08 7.90 -0.70
CA HIS A 97 -29.41 7.29 -0.82
C HIS A 97 -29.68 6.67 -2.20
N HIS A 98 -28.76 6.81 -3.17
CA HIS A 98 -28.89 6.23 -4.50
C HIS A 98 -27.67 5.36 -4.84
N ARG A 99 -27.64 4.13 -4.31
CA ARG A 99 -26.69 3.06 -4.66
C ARG A 99 -26.93 2.51 -6.08
N THR A 100 -27.07 3.38 -7.06
CA THR A 100 -27.39 2.98 -8.45
C THR A 100 -26.15 3.17 -9.33
N PRO A 101 -25.73 2.16 -10.11
CA PRO A 101 -24.59 2.26 -11.02
C PRO A 101 -24.66 3.47 -11.95
N GLU A 102 -25.86 3.88 -12.37
CA GLU A 102 -26.09 5.01 -13.27
C GLU A 102 -25.64 6.34 -12.66
N LEU A 103 -25.85 6.53 -11.35
CA LEU A 103 -25.46 7.76 -10.66
C LEU A 103 -23.93 7.81 -10.50
N ILE A 104 -23.33 6.70 -10.09
CA ILE A 104 -21.87 6.60 -9.95
C ILE A 104 -21.17 6.80 -11.30
N ARG A 105 -21.71 6.23 -12.38
CA ARG A 105 -21.21 6.46 -13.75
C ARG A 105 -21.30 7.92 -14.17
N LYS A 106 -22.34 8.63 -13.72
CA LYS A 106 -22.50 10.06 -14.03
C LYS A 106 -21.40 10.90 -13.35
N ASP A 107 -20.98 10.54 -12.14
CA ASP A 107 -19.97 11.27 -11.38
C ASP A 107 -18.58 11.26 -12.03
N VAL A 108 -18.31 10.28 -12.90
CA VAL A 108 -17.03 10.10 -13.60
C VAL A 108 -17.12 10.40 -15.11
N ARG A 109 -18.30 10.75 -15.62
CA ARG A 109 -18.53 10.94 -17.07
C ARG A 109 -17.67 12.04 -17.70
N GLU A 110 -17.33 13.05 -16.92
CA GLU A 110 -16.52 14.20 -17.35
C GLU A 110 -15.00 13.97 -17.17
N LEU A 111 -14.58 12.80 -16.68
CA LEU A 111 -13.18 12.47 -16.53
C LEU A 111 -12.59 12.04 -17.88
N ASP A 112 -11.49 12.66 -18.26
CA ASP A 112 -10.80 12.37 -19.53
C ASP A 112 -10.17 10.96 -19.55
N ARG A 113 -9.91 10.38 -18.38
CA ARG A 113 -9.34 9.03 -18.24
C ARG A 113 -9.67 8.41 -16.88
N LEU A 114 -9.64 7.08 -16.85
CA LEU A 114 -9.79 6.24 -15.66
C LEU A 114 -8.63 5.25 -15.57
N PRO A 115 -8.24 4.80 -14.37
CA PRO A 115 -7.23 3.75 -14.23
C PRO A 115 -7.77 2.42 -14.75
N GLU A 116 -6.94 1.67 -15.48
CA GLU A 116 -7.28 0.29 -15.88
C GLU A 116 -7.11 -0.67 -14.70
N HIS A 117 -6.15 -0.36 -13.84
CA HIS A 117 -5.91 -1.07 -12.60
C HIS A 117 -5.82 -0.09 -11.43
N LEU A 118 -6.81 -0.17 -10.54
CA LEU A 118 -6.83 0.55 -9.27
C LEU A 118 -6.28 -0.35 -8.16
N SER A 119 -5.49 0.20 -7.25
CA SER A 119 -5.13 -0.49 -6.02
C SER A 119 -5.53 0.32 -4.79
N ALA A 120 -5.83 -0.34 -3.68
CA ALA A 120 -6.10 0.28 -2.39
C ALA A 120 -5.28 -0.37 -1.28
N VAL A 121 -4.67 0.45 -0.41
CA VAL A 121 -4.03 0.00 0.83
C VAL A 121 -5.04 0.18 1.96
N LEU A 122 -5.46 -0.94 2.56
CA LEU A 122 -6.39 -0.96 3.69
C LEU A 122 -5.68 -1.48 4.95
N THR A 123 -6.18 -1.04 6.10
CA THR A 123 -5.67 -1.47 7.40
C THR A 123 -6.81 -2.08 8.20
N MET A 124 -6.64 -3.33 8.63
CA MET A 124 -7.57 -3.96 9.54
C MET A 124 -7.54 -3.24 10.89
N ARG A 125 -8.72 -2.86 11.39
CA ARG A 125 -8.84 -2.28 12.73
C ARG A 125 -8.64 -3.36 13.81
N LYS A 126 -8.25 -2.93 15.01
CA LYS A 126 -7.86 -3.83 16.12
C LYS A 126 -9.04 -4.29 16.98
N ASP A 127 -10.22 -3.76 16.74
CA ASP A 127 -11.47 -4.16 17.39
C ASP A 127 -11.95 -5.53 16.89
N GLU A 128 -12.82 -6.17 17.67
CA GLU A 128 -13.36 -7.52 17.39
C GLU A 128 -14.07 -7.59 16.03
N GLU A 129 -14.67 -6.48 15.58
CA GLU A 129 -15.38 -6.36 14.31
C GLU A 129 -14.47 -5.94 13.15
N GLY A 130 -13.17 -5.71 13.39
CA GLY A 130 -12.25 -5.10 12.43
C GLY A 130 -12.14 -5.85 11.10
N LEU A 131 -12.22 -7.20 11.13
CA LEU A 131 -12.20 -8.02 9.92
C LEU A 131 -13.51 -7.90 9.12
N GLU A 132 -14.66 -7.94 9.79
CA GLU A 132 -15.96 -7.84 9.13
C GLU A 132 -16.10 -6.49 8.43
N ILE A 133 -15.66 -5.42 9.09
CA ILE A 133 -15.74 -4.09 8.51
C ILE A 133 -14.75 -3.94 7.35
N LEU A 134 -13.54 -4.50 7.46
CA LEU A 134 -12.60 -4.53 6.34
C LEU A 134 -13.19 -5.26 5.12
N MET A 135 -13.87 -6.39 5.32
CA MET A 135 -14.52 -7.13 4.23
C MET A 135 -15.66 -6.32 3.59
N ASP A 136 -16.41 -5.55 4.38
CA ASP A 136 -17.45 -4.64 3.88
C ASP A 136 -16.86 -3.46 3.08
N GLU A 137 -15.78 -2.86 3.58
CA GLU A 137 -15.03 -1.78 2.92
C GLU A 137 -14.47 -2.24 1.56
N VAL A 138 -13.93 -3.46 1.49
CA VAL A 138 -13.51 -4.08 0.23
C VAL A 138 -14.70 -4.23 -0.72
N ALA A 139 -15.85 -4.70 -0.23
CA ALA A 139 -17.04 -4.89 -1.05
C ALA A 139 -17.58 -3.57 -1.61
N GLU A 140 -17.58 -2.48 -0.82
CA GLU A 140 -17.92 -1.14 -1.30
C GLU A 140 -16.95 -0.66 -2.39
N LEU A 141 -15.63 -0.81 -2.19
CA LEU A 141 -14.64 -0.45 -3.20
C LEU A 141 -14.82 -1.24 -4.50
N VAL A 142 -15.13 -2.54 -4.42
CA VAL A 142 -15.40 -3.36 -5.60
C VAL A 142 -16.64 -2.85 -6.34
N ALA A 143 -17.70 -2.54 -5.61
CA ALA A 143 -18.93 -2.01 -6.19
C ALA A 143 -18.68 -0.66 -6.89
N TRP A 144 -17.99 0.28 -6.25
CA TRP A 144 -17.67 1.58 -6.85
C TRP A 144 -16.76 1.44 -8.07
N SER A 145 -15.70 0.63 -7.96
CA SER A 145 -14.77 0.38 -9.08
C SER A 145 -15.50 -0.21 -10.28
N SER A 146 -16.37 -1.20 -10.03
CA SER A 146 -17.20 -1.79 -11.08
C SER A 146 -18.18 -0.79 -11.68
N CYS A 147 -18.86 0.02 -10.87
CA CYS A 147 -19.83 1.00 -11.36
C CYS A 147 -19.15 2.04 -12.27
N VAL A 148 -17.98 2.55 -11.86
CA VAL A 148 -17.16 3.50 -12.64
C VAL A 148 -16.62 2.89 -13.94
N GLY A 149 -16.47 1.56 -14.00
CA GLY A 149 -15.91 0.86 -15.18
C GLY A 149 -14.42 0.56 -15.07
N ILE A 150 -13.87 0.51 -13.85
CA ILE A 150 -12.51 0.06 -13.59
C ILE A 150 -12.51 -1.48 -13.55
N PRO A 151 -11.82 -2.19 -14.46
CA PRO A 151 -11.94 -3.64 -14.59
C PRO A 151 -11.10 -4.42 -13.57
N MET A 152 -10.12 -3.80 -12.92
CA MET A 152 -9.22 -4.47 -11.98
C MET A 152 -9.00 -3.64 -10.71
N LEU A 153 -9.21 -4.29 -9.56
CA LEU A 153 -8.97 -3.75 -8.23
C LEU A 153 -8.01 -4.65 -7.45
N SER A 154 -6.84 -4.14 -7.07
CA SER A 154 -5.98 -4.79 -6.07
C SER A 154 -6.27 -4.24 -4.68
N VAL A 155 -6.43 -5.11 -3.70
CA VAL A 155 -6.56 -4.73 -2.29
C VAL A 155 -5.37 -5.28 -1.54
N TYR A 156 -4.58 -4.38 -0.96
CA TYR A 156 -3.49 -4.74 -0.07
C TYR A 156 -3.91 -4.58 1.39
N GLU A 157 -3.79 -5.67 2.15
CA GLU A 157 -3.85 -5.65 3.60
C GLU A 157 -2.62 -6.37 4.13
N LYS A 158 -1.88 -5.69 5.02
CA LYS A 158 -0.53 -6.10 5.43
C LYS A 158 -0.46 -7.54 5.96
N THR A 159 -1.38 -7.93 6.84
CA THR A 159 -1.33 -9.23 7.54
C THR A 159 -1.71 -10.41 6.65
N GLY A 160 -2.40 -10.16 5.54
CA GLY A 160 -2.94 -11.19 4.67
C GLY A 160 -4.21 -11.85 5.22
N ALA A 161 -4.89 -11.23 6.20
CA ALA A 161 -6.10 -11.77 6.80
C ALA A 161 -7.16 -12.10 5.73
N LEU A 162 -7.36 -11.20 4.76
CA LEU A 162 -8.35 -11.36 3.68
C LEU A 162 -8.13 -12.63 2.85
N LYS A 163 -6.89 -13.08 2.68
CA LYS A 163 -6.57 -14.29 1.89
C LYS A 163 -7.16 -15.56 2.51
N PHE A 164 -7.27 -15.62 3.83
CA PHE A 164 -7.86 -16.76 4.54
C PHE A 164 -9.39 -16.80 4.47
N TYR A 165 -10.04 -15.69 4.09
CA TYR A 165 -11.49 -15.53 4.07
C TYR A 165 -12.06 -15.30 2.65
N ILE A 166 -11.33 -15.69 1.60
CA ILE A 166 -11.75 -15.51 0.19
C ILE A 166 -13.19 -15.98 -0.08
N PRO A 167 -13.65 -17.18 0.34
CA PRO A 167 -15.02 -17.62 0.08
C PRO A 167 -16.08 -16.75 0.77
N ALA A 168 -15.81 -16.31 2.01
CA ALA A 168 -16.71 -15.42 2.74
C ALA A 168 -16.74 -14.04 2.10
N LEU A 169 -15.58 -13.51 1.71
CA LEU A 169 -15.45 -12.22 1.03
C LEU A 169 -16.16 -12.23 -0.32
N HIS A 170 -16.03 -13.31 -1.10
CA HIS A 170 -16.76 -13.47 -2.35
C HIS A 170 -18.28 -13.33 -2.16
N LYS A 171 -18.84 -13.93 -1.10
CA LYS A 171 -20.27 -13.81 -0.78
C LYS A 171 -20.66 -12.38 -0.42
N ILE A 172 -19.85 -11.69 0.40
CA ILE A 172 -20.09 -10.30 0.80
C ILE A 172 -20.04 -9.36 -0.42
N ILE A 173 -19.03 -9.51 -1.28
CA ILE A 173 -18.91 -8.75 -2.53
C ILE A 173 -20.11 -9.02 -3.44
N THR A 174 -20.50 -10.28 -3.61
CA THR A 174 -21.66 -10.65 -4.46
C THR A 174 -22.95 -10.02 -3.94
N ALA A 175 -23.18 -10.08 -2.62
CA ALA A 175 -24.34 -9.45 -1.99
C ALA A 175 -24.30 -7.91 -2.16
N LYS A 176 -23.12 -7.30 -2.03
CA LYS A 176 -22.95 -5.87 -2.27
C LYS A 176 -23.25 -5.51 -3.72
N LEU A 177 -22.69 -6.22 -4.70
CA LEU A 177 -22.98 -6.02 -6.12
C LEU A 177 -24.48 -6.18 -6.42
N ALA A 178 -25.17 -7.13 -5.79
CA ALA A 178 -26.63 -7.27 -5.90
C ALA A 178 -27.38 -6.04 -5.36
N SER A 179 -26.89 -5.39 -4.31
CA SER A 179 -27.49 -4.15 -3.78
C SER A 179 -27.35 -2.95 -4.73
N TYR A 180 -26.33 -2.94 -5.60
CA TYR A 180 -26.12 -1.89 -6.60
C TYR A 180 -26.82 -2.21 -7.94
N TYR A 181 -26.57 -3.40 -8.50
CA TYR A 181 -27.04 -3.77 -9.83
C TYR A 181 -28.40 -4.49 -9.85
N GLY A 182 -28.89 -4.94 -8.69
CA GLY A 182 -30.11 -5.73 -8.59
C GLY A 182 -29.88 -7.19 -9.05
N PRO A 183 -30.72 -7.74 -9.96
CA PRO A 183 -30.65 -9.14 -10.37
C PRO A 183 -29.30 -9.57 -10.94
N SER A 184 -28.95 -10.85 -10.80
CA SER A 184 -27.67 -11.43 -11.26
C SER A 184 -27.43 -11.29 -12.78
N SER A 185 -28.47 -11.07 -13.58
CA SER A 185 -28.35 -10.82 -15.02
C SER A 185 -27.72 -9.46 -15.35
N HIS A 186 -27.80 -8.49 -14.44
CA HIS A 186 -27.26 -7.13 -14.58
C HIS A 186 -25.92 -6.94 -13.87
N GLN A 187 -25.52 -7.90 -13.04
CA GLN A 187 -24.27 -7.85 -12.27
C GLN A 187 -23.06 -8.17 -13.16
N PRO A 188 -21.90 -7.53 -12.90
CA PRO A 188 -20.66 -7.89 -13.55
C PRO A 188 -20.23 -9.31 -13.13
N THR A 189 -19.41 -9.95 -13.96
CA THR A 189 -18.74 -11.19 -13.57
C THR A 189 -17.62 -10.87 -12.58
N LEU A 190 -17.72 -11.39 -11.35
CA LEU A 190 -16.70 -11.22 -10.32
C LEU A 190 -15.62 -12.31 -10.45
N ARG A 191 -14.35 -11.91 -10.39
CA ARG A 191 -13.20 -12.80 -10.22
C ARG A 191 -12.41 -12.36 -9.01
N LEU A 192 -12.27 -13.21 -8.00
CA LEU A 192 -11.55 -12.91 -6.76
C LEU A 192 -10.44 -13.94 -6.54
N PHE A 193 -9.20 -13.50 -6.38
CA PHE A 193 -8.08 -14.40 -6.11
C PHE A 193 -6.95 -13.71 -5.32
N ALA A 194 -6.01 -14.52 -4.85
CA ALA A 194 -4.79 -14.08 -4.18
C ALA A 194 -3.61 -14.89 -4.74
N PRO A 195 -2.38 -14.33 -4.77
CA PRO A 195 -1.18 -15.07 -5.12
C PRO A 195 -1.02 -16.31 -4.22
N HIS A 196 -0.59 -17.42 -4.81
CA HIS A 196 -0.35 -18.70 -4.11
C HIS A 196 -1.58 -19.31 -3.42
N HIS A 197 -2.79 -18.85 -3.71
CA HIS A 197 -4.02 -19.42 -3.18
C HIS A 197 -4.77 -20.18 -4.29
N PRO A 198 -5.35 -21.37 -4.01
CA PRO A 198 -6.19 -22.06 -4.98
C PRO A 198 -7.37 -21.17 -5.39
N LEU A 199 -7.71 -21.20 -6.67
CA LEU A 199 -8.89 -20.52 -7.20
C LEU A 199 -10.13 -20.98 -6.44
N CYS A 200 -10.82 -20.03 -5.82
CA CYS A 200 -12.20 -20.25 -5.44
C CYS A 200 -13.00 -20.28 -6.74
N SER A 201 -13.31 -21.49 -7.22
CA SER A 201 -14.17 -21.65 -8.38
C SER A 201 -15.53 -21.06 -8.03
N PRO A 202 -16.09 -20.15 -8.85
CA PRO A 202 -17.44 -19.68 -8.63
C PRO A 202 -18.38 -20.89 -8.62
N GLU A 203 -19.38 -20.84 -7.75
CA GLU A 203 -20.45 -21.83 -7.69
C GLU A 203 -21.01 -22.00 -9.12
N PRO A 204 -21.20 -23.25 -9.63
CA PRO A 204 -21.63 -23.45 -11.00
C PRO A 204 -22.91 -22.66 -11.25
N PRO A 205 -23.04 -21.99 -12.41
CA PRO A 205 -24.21 -21.19 -12.70
C PRO A 205 -25.45 -22.05 -12.52
N SER A 206 -26.40 -21.57 -11.71
CA SER A 206 -27.68 -22.25 -11.55
C SER A 206 -28.25 -22.52 -12.95
N PRO A 207 -28.76 -23.74 -13.22
CA PRO A 207 -29.29 -24.10 -14.54
C PRO A 207 -30.47 -23.24 -15.01
N ASN A 208 -30.99 -22.35 -14.14
CA ASN A 208 -32.04 -21.38 -14.43
C ASN A 208 -31.54 -19.94 -14.66
N ALA A 209 -30.23 -19.71 -14.77
CA ALA A 209 -29.69 -18.39 -15.05
C ALA A 209 -30.01 -17.98 -16.51
N GLY A 210 -30.93 -17.03 -16.67
CA GLY A 210 -31.20 -16.39 -17.96
C GLY A 210 -29.96 -15.68 -18.54
N PRO A 211 -30.01 -15.24 -19.80
CA PRO A 211 -28.88 -14.59 -20.45
C PRO A 211 -28.38 -13.37 -19.66
N LYS A 212 -27.08 -13.31 -19.38
CA LYS A 212 -26.45 -12.14 -18.76
C LYS A 212 -26.55 -10.95 -19.72
N THR A 213 -27.18 -9.87 -19.25
CA THR A 213 -27.27 -8.59 -19.97
C THR A 213 -26.01 -7.76 -19.81
N ASN A 214 -25.34 -7.89 -18.66
CA ASN A 214 -24.08 -7.24 -18.38
C ASN A 214 -22.91 -8.19 -18.70
N LEU A 215 -22.02 -7.76 -19.59
CA LEU A 215 -20.83 -8.51 -20.02
C LEU A 215 -19.56 -8.05 -19.30
N ASP A 216 -19.66 -7.01 -18.47
CA ASP A 216 -18.54 -6.46 -17.72
C ASP A 216 -17.98 -7.50 -16.74
N THR A 217 -16.68 -7.43 -16.51
CA THR A 217 -15.97 -8.28 -15.55
C THR A 217 -15.18 -7.39 -14.60
N ILE A 218 -15.29 -7.65 -13.30
CA ILE A 218 -14.50 -7.01 -12.27
C ILE A 218 -13.57 -8.05 -11.65
N THR A 219 -12.28 -7.79 -11.73
CA THR A 219 -11.25 -8.64 -11.16
C THR A 219 -10.70 -8.03 -9.88
N VAL A 220 -10.62 -8.83 -8.83
CA VAL A 220 -10.17 -8.44 -7.50
C VAL A 220 -8.98 -9.29 -7.10
N LEU A 221 -7.83 -8.64 -6.90
CA LEU A 221 -6.58 -9.26 -6.49
C LEU A 221 -6.29 -8.91 -5.02
N LEU A 222 -6.14 -9.91 -4.16
CA LEU A 222 -5.80 -9.70 -2.75
C LEU A 222 -4.30 -9.85 -2.53
N LEU A 223 -3.68 -8.80 -1.98
CA LEU A 223 -2.26 -8.72 -1.71
C LEU A 223 -1.98 -8.57 -0.21
N SER A 224 -0.82 -9.04 0.23
CA SER A 224 -0.28 -8.91 1.58
C SER A 224 1.21 -8.62 1.56
N SER A 225 1.83 -8.38 2.72
CA SER A 225 3.27 -8.03 2.78
C SER A 225 4.19 -9.12 2.21
N SER A 226 3.75 -10.38 2.24
CA SER A 226 4.43 -11.52 1.61
C SER A 226 4.54 -11.39 0.10
N ASP A 227 3.62 -10.69 -0.56
CA ASP A 227 3.63 -10.53 -2.02
C ASP A 227 4.53 -9.38 -2.47
N GLY A 228 5.23 -8.73 -1.54
CA GLY A 228 6.11 -7.61 -1.84
C GLY A 228 7.57 -8.02 -1.87
N ARG A 229 8.28 -7.68 -0.80
CA ARG A 229 9.74 -7.88 -0.72
C ARG A 229 10.13 -9.36 -0.65
N GLU A 230 9.29 -10.20 -0.05
CA GLU A 230 9.56 -11.64 0.06
C GLU A 230 9.53 -12.28 -1.33
N THR A 231 8.53 -11.99 -2.16
CA THR A 231 8.48 -12.45 -3.55
C THR A 231 9.71 -12.03 -4.36
N LEU A 232 10.20 -10.79 -4.18
CA LEU A 232 11.44 -10.35 -4.84
C LEU A 232 12.66 -11.17 -4.42
N VAL A 233 12.75 -11.48 -3.13
CA VAL A 233 13.83 -12.31 -2.59
C VAL A 233 13.73 -13.75 -3.12
N ASP A 234 12.54 -14.32 -3.19
CA ASP A 234 12.32 -15.68 -3.66
C ASP A 234 12.56 -15.83 -5.17
N LEU A 235 12.13 -14.85 -5.97
CA LEU A 235 12.50 -14.78 -7.38
C LEU A 235 14.02 -14.68 -7.54
N THR A 236 14.68 -13.85 -6.75
CA THR A 236 16.15 -13.70 -6.80
C THR A 236 16.87 -15.01 -6.48
N LYS A 237 16.42 -15.75 -5.45
CA LYS A 237 16.97 -17.07 -5.14
C LYS A 237 16.78 -18.05 -6.30
N THR A 238 15.57 -18.10 -6.85
CA THR A 238 15.22 -19.00 -7.97
C THR A 238 16.11 -18.71 -9.19
N LEU A 239 16.25 -17.44 -9.59
CA LEU A 239 17.11 -17.05 -10.70
C LEU A 239 18.59 -17.35 -10.42
N ALA A 240 19.06 -17.15 -9.19
CA ALA A 240 20.43 -17.48 -8.80
C ALA A 240 20.69 -19.00 -8.86
N GLU A 241 19.76 -19.83 -8.39
CA GLU A 241 19.85 -21.29 -8.49
C GLU A 241 19.83 -21.76 -9.95
N MET A 242 18.96 -21.18 -10.79
CA MET A 242 18.93 -21.48 -12.22
C MET A 242 20.26 -21.10 -12.90
N ALA A 243 20.85 -19.96 -12.53
CA ALA A 243 22.13 -19.53 -13.07
C ALA A 243 23.30 -20.43 -12.61
N GLN A 244 23.32 -20.83 -11.34
CA GLN A 244 24.33 -21.75 -10.80
C GLN A 244 24.27 -23.13 -11.47
N ASN A 245 23.07 -23.59 -11.81
CA ASN A 245 22.85 -24.85 -12.52
C ASN A 245 23.07 -24.73 -14.05
N GLY A 246 23.45 -23.55 -14.55
CA GLY A 246 23.70 -23.32 -15.98
C GLY A 246 22.44 -23.28 -16.85
N LYS A 247 21.24 -23.14 -16.26
CA LYS A 247 19.97 -23.05 -17.00
C LYS A 247 19.74 -21.67 -17.62
N ILE A 248 20.31 -20.62 -17.02
CA ILE A 248 20.25 -19.24 -17.52
C ILE A 248 21.62 -18.56 -17.33
N SER A 249 21.99 -17.63 -18.21
CA SER A 249 23.16 -16.79 -17.97
C SER A 249 22.80 -15.62 -17.04
N PRO A 250 23.68 -15.18 -16.12
CA PRO A 250 23.45 -13.95 -15.34
C PRO A 250 23.22 -12.70 -16.20
N GLN A 251 23.70 -12.69 -17.45
CA GLN A 251 23.50 -11.58 -18.39
C GLN A 251 22.09 -11.56 -18.99
N ASP A 252 21.38 -12.69 -18.95
CA ASP A 252 20.01 -12.80 -19.48
C ASP A 252 18.97 -12.27 -18.47
N ILE A 253 19.39 -12.00 -17.23
CA ILE A 253 18.54 -11.46 -16.17
C ILE A 253 18.29 -9.97 -16.43
N SER A 254 17.30 -9.70 -17.27
CA SER A 254 16.85 -8.35 -17.64
C SER A 254 15.66 -7.89 -16.79
N THR A 255 15.41 -6.58 -16.75
CA THR A 255 14.21 -6.02 -16.09
C THR A 255 12.92 -6.56 -16.70
N LYS A 256 12.91 -6.88 -17.99
CA LYS A 256 11.74 -7.46 -18.68
C LYS A 256 11.44 -8.88 -18.18
N LEU A 257 12.48 -9.67 -17.94
CA LEU A 257 12.33 -11.01 -17.35
C LEU A 257 11.76 -10.89 -15.94
N ILE A 258 12.31 -9.98 -15.12
CA ILE A 258 11.82 -9.76 -13.76
C ILE A 258 10.36 -9.26 -13.78
N ASP A 259 10.02 -8.32 -14.67
CA ASP A 259 8.65 -7.81 -14.86
C ASP A 259 7.69 -8.96 -15.21
N ALA A 260 8.07 -9.84 -16.14
CA ALA A 260 7.25 -10.98 -16.57
C ALA A 260 7.04 -12.00 -15.44
N GLU A 261 8.10 -12.44 -14.78
CA GLU A 261 8.05 -13.43 -13.70
C GLU A 261 7.25 -12.91 -12.49
N LEU A 262 7.47 -11.65 -12.07
CA LEU A 262 6.71 -11.07 -10.96
C LEU A 262 5.24 -10.88 -11.31
N SER A 263 4.94 -10.49 -12.56
CA SER A 263 3.55 -10.39 -13.02
C SER A 263 2.87 -11.75 -13.00
N ASP A 264 3.56 -12.80 -13.45
CA ASP A 264 3.03 -14.15 -13.46
C ASP A 264 2.74 -14.65 -12.03
N MET A 265 3.70 -14.52 -11.12
CA MET A 265 3.57 -14.93 -9.72
C MET A 265 2.44 -14.22 -8.96
N MET A 266 2.11 -12.98 -9.34
CA MET A 266 1.09 -12.19 -8.65
C MET A 266 -0.29 -12.22 -9.32
N THR A 267 -0.34 -12.38 -10.63
CA THR A 267 -1.60 -12.27 -11.39
C THR A 267 -2.14 -13.61 -11.87
N THR A 268 -1.33 -14.68 -11.84
CA THR A 268 -1.82 -16.02 -12.14
C THR A 268 -2.28 -16.74 -10.88
N PRO A 269 -3.53 -17.22 -10.87
CA PRO A 269 -3.98 -18.09 -9.81
C PRO A 269 -3.29 -19.46 -9.92
N THR A 270 -2.86 -20.04 -8.80
CA THR A 270 -2.32 -21.39 -8.79
C THR A 270 -3.42 -22.40 -9.18
N SER A 271 -3.28 -23.05 -10.33
CA SER A 271 -4.09 -24.21 -10.70
C SER A 271 -3.78 -25.37 -9.74
N PRO A 272 -4.78 -26.17 -9.30
CA PRO A 272 -4.49 -27.38 -8.54
C PRO A 272 -3.58 -28.31 -9.37
N PRO A 273 -2.69 -29.08 -8.74
CA PRO A 273 -1.80 -29.98 -9.46
C PRO A 273 -2.64 -31.00 -10.24
N HIS A 274 -2.61 -30.89 -11.57
CA HIS A 274 -3.07 -31.97 -12.43
C HIS A 274 -2.10 -33.14 -12.23
N GLN A 275 -2.60 -34.26 -11.69
CA GLN A 275 -1.96 -35.55 -11.89
C GLN A 275 -2.02 -35.85 -13.38
N SER A 276 -0.97 -35.51 -14.11
CA SER A 276 -0.74 -36.06 -15.44
C SER A 276 -0.43 -37.54 -15.26
N PRO A 277 -1.21 -38.48 -15.84
CA PRO A 277 -0.80 -39.87 -15.90
C PRO A 277 0.46 -39.95 -16.78
N GLU A 278 1.47 -40.63 -16.26
CA GLU A 278 2.65 -41.07 -17.00
C GLU A 278 2.17 -41.80 -18.26
N VAL A 279 2.41 -41.22 -19.43
CA VAL A 279 2.32 -41.94 -20.70
C VAL A 279 3.75 -42.23 -21.11
N GLU A 280 4.07 -43.52 -21.05
CA GLU A 280 5.34 -44.11 -21.47
C GLU A 280 5.71 -43.71 -22.89
N SER A 281 7.01 -43.53 -23.07
CA SER A 281 7.71 -43.27 -24.31
C SER A 281 7.39 -44.30 -25.40
N SER A 282 7.12 -43.82 -26.62
CA SER A 282 7.49 -44.55 -27.83
C SER A 282 8.07 -43.57 -28.85
N ASP A 283 9.26 -43.92 -29.33
CA ASP A 283 10.06 -43.21 -30.32
C ASP A 283 9.28 -42.95 -31.61
N THR A 284 9.40 -41.75 -32.18
CA THR A 284 9.81 -41.56 -33.59
C THR A 284 10.05 -40.10 -33.96
N ASP A 285 11.29 -39.88 -34.39
CA ASP A 285 11.75 -39.10 -35.54
C ASP A 285 11.66 -37.56 -35.58
N GLU A 286 12.74 -37.03 -36.16
CA GLU A 286 13.23 -35.68 -36.17
C GLU A 286 12.56 -34.85 -37.30
N THR A 287 11.93 -33.71 -37.00
CA THR A 287 11.91 -32.57 -37.94
C THR A 287 11.65 -31.25 -37.22
N THR A 288 12.62 -30.36 -37.33
CA THR A 288 12.60 -28.95 -36.96
C THR A 288 11.47 -28.19 -37.68
N VAL A 289 10.57 -27.58 -36.91
CA VAL A 289 9.81 -26.40 -37.32
C VAL A 289 9.67 -25.49 -36.11
N GLU A 290 10.39 -24.36 -36.12
CA GLU A 290 10.09 -23.21 -35.26
C GLU A 290 8.63 -22.81 -35.50
N ARG A 291 7.78 -23.07 -34.51
CA ARG A 291 6.45 -22.47 -34.43
C ARG A 291 6.40 -21.71 -33.12
N ASP A 292 6.26 -20.39 -33.23
CA ASP A 292 5.70 -19.55 -32.18
C ASP A 292 4.41 -20.18 -31.68
N VAL A 293 4.50 -20.93 -30.58
CA VAL A 293 3.33 -21.39 -29.84
C VAL A 293 2.92 -20.22 -28.97
N PRO A 294 1.76 -19.56 -29.20
CA PRO A 294 1.24 -18.62 -28.25
C PRO A 294 0.94 -19.39 -26.96
N PRO A 295 1.19 -18.83 -25.76
CA PRO A 295 0.87 -19.52 -24.53
C PRO A 295 -0.62 -19.85 -24.52
N SER A 296 -0.90 -21.15 -24.58
CA SER A 296 -2.23 -21.72 -24.48
C SER A 296 -2.76 -21.51 -23.06
N GLY A 297 -3.47 -20.40 -22.88
CA GLY A 297 -4.10 -19.98 -21.64
C GLY A 297 -4.85 -18.67 -21.86
N GLY A 298 -5.95 -18.72 -22.61
CA GLY A 298 -6.77 -17.56 -23.01
C GLY A 298 -7.57 -16.93 -21.85
N GLY A 299 -6.90 -16.54 -20.77
CA GLY A 299 -7.39 -15.58 -19.81
C GLY A 299 -7.07 -14.16 -20.27
N PRO A 300 -7.88 -13.14 -19.92
CA PRO A 300 -7.52 -11.75 -20.18
C PRO A 300 -6.18 -11.44 -19.52
N VAL A 301 -5.25 -10.89 -20.28
CA VAL A 301 -3.95 -10.39 -19.78
C VAL A 301 -4.26 -9.30 -18.76
N MET A 302 -4.04 -9.60 -17.48
CA MET A 302 -4.26 -8.67 -16.38
C MET A 302 -3.05 -7.75 -16.25
N LYS A 303 -3.28 -6.44 -16.16
CA LYS A 303 -2.22 -5.47 -15.95
C LYS A 303 -1.71 -5.54 -14.51
N ALA A 304 -0.51 -6.06 -14.30
CA ALA A 304 0.04 -6.26 -12.97
C ALA A 304 0.31 -4.93 -12.21
N GLU A 305 0.75 -3.89 -12.91
CA GLU A 305 1.08 -2.59 -12.31
C GLU A 305 -0.18 -1.71 -12.17
N PRO A 306 -0.52 -1.22 -10.97
CA PRO A 306 -1.64 -0.31 -10.80
C PRO A 306 -1.33 1.07 -11.39
N ASP A 307 -2.33 1.69 -12.00
CA ASP A 307 -2.26 3.07 -12.48
C ASP A 307 -2.45 4.08 -11.35
N LEU A 308 -3.31 3.73 -10.39
CA LEU A 308 -3.67 4.54 -9.23
C LEU A 308 -3.64 3.68 -7.97
N LEU A 309 -2.97 4.18 -6.92
CA LEU A 309 -2.97 3.61 -5.58
C LEU A 309 -3.68 4.57 -4.62
N LEU A 310 -4.76 4.10 -4.00
CA LEU A 310 -5.50 4.81 -2.95
C LEU A 310 -4.98 4.41 -1.58
N ILE A 311 -4.71 5.41 -0.73
CA ILE A 311 -4.34 5.22 0.67
C ILE A 311 -5.32 6.04 1.53
N PHE A 312 -6.14 5.33 2.30
CA PHE A 312 -7.06 5.92 3.26
C PHE A 312 -6.32 6.10 4.59
N GLY A 313 -5.84 7.31 4.85
CA GLY A 313 -5.18 7.65 6.09
C GLY A 313 -4.47 9.01 6.07
N PRO A 314 -3.93 9.41 7.23
CA PRO A 314 -3.38 10.75 7.44
C PRO A 314 -2.08 11.02 6.67
N TYR A 315 -1.35 9.98 6.29
CA TYR A 315 -0.09 10.07 5.57
C TYR A 315 0.12 8.85 4.68
N VAL A 316 1.01 8.99 3.69
CA VAL A 316 1.38 7.91 2.78
C VAL A 316 2.11 6.83 3.57
N LYS A 317 1.50 5.65 3.65
CA LYS A 317 2.06 4.47 4.30
C LYS A 317 1.83 3.24 3.42
N LEU A 318 2.89 2.72 2.84
CA LEU A 318 2.83 1.56 1.95
C LEU A 318 2.94 0.23 2.70
N ASP A 319 3.56 0.24 3.89
CA ASP A 319 3.55 -0.88 4.84
C ASP A 319 3.91 -2.27 4.30
N GLY A 320 4.73 -2.33 3.24
CA GLY A 320 5.13 -3.57 2.58
C GLY A 320 4.44 -3.86 1.24
N TYR A 321 3.60 -2.94 0.75
CA TYR A 321 3.00 -3.01 -0.59
C TYR A 321 4.07 -3.35 -1.65
N PRO A 322 3.75 -4.20 -2.64
CA PRO A 322 4.70 -4.64 -3.65
C PRO A 322 5.46 -3.48 -4.32
N PRO A 323 6.77 -3.30 -4.01
CA PRO A 323 7.47 -2.07 -4.35
C PRO A 323 7.87 -1.99 -5.83
N TRP A 324 7.97 -3.14 -6.51
CA TRP A 324 8.35 -3.20 -7.91
C TRP A 324 7.24 -2.69 -8.83
N GLN A 325 5.99 -2.98 -8.46
CA GLN A 325 4.79 -2.73 -9.26
C GLN A 325 4.35 -1.26 -9.25
N ILE A 326 4.83 -0.46 -8.29
CA ILE A 326 4.39 0.94 -8.11
C ILE A 326 5.31 2.00 -8.72
N ARG A 327 6.17 1.60 -9.66
CA ARG A 327 7.19 2.48 -10.26
C ARG A 327 6.63 3.71 -10.98
N LEU A 328 5.44 3.61 -11.57
CA LEU A 328 4.77 4.67 -12.33
C LEU A 328 3.33 4.92 -11.83
N THR A 329 2.97 4.35 -10.69
CA THR A 329 1.64 4.47 -10.11
C THR A 329 1.44 5.85 -9.49
N GLU A 330 0.33 6.51 -9.82
CA GLU A 330 -0.09 7.70 -9.08
C GLU A 330 -0.57 7.30 -7.69
N ILE A 331 -0.06 7.97 -6.65
CA ILE A 331 -0.44 7.69 -5.26
C ILE A 331 -1.33 8.82 -4.76
N PHE A 332 -2.60 8.49 -4.48
CA PHE A 332 -3.52 9.40 -3.84
C PHE A 332 -3.74 8.99 -2.38
N CYS A 333 -3.45 9.92 -1.46
CA CYS A 333 -3.65 9.74 -0.03
C CYS A 333 -4.70 10.74 0.46
N THR A 334 -5.67 10.28 1.24
CA THR A 334 -6.78 11.10 1.75
C THR A 334 -6.29 12.23 2.65
N GLY A 335 -5.23 11.99 3.42
CA GLY A 335 -4.65 12.94 4.37
C GLY A 335 -5.47 13.05 5.65
N ASP A 336 -4.95 13.82 6.62
CA ASP A 336 -5.60 14.00 7.92
C ASP A 336 -6.83 14.91 7.79
N ASN A 337 -7.96 14.30 7.47
CA ASN A 337 -9.29 14.90 7.56
C ASN A 337 -10.03 14.26 8.72
N SER A 338 -9.45 14.35 9.93
CA SER A 338 -10.07 13.94 11.20
C SER A 338 -11.46 14.57 11.40
N SER A 339 -12.46 13.88 10.86
CA SER A 339 -13.86 14.03 11.21
C SER A 339 -14.37 12.85 12.04
N SER A 340 -13.56 11.80 12.17
CA SER A 340 -13.79 10.75 13.16
C SER A 340 -13.36 11.25 14.55
N ILE A 341 -14.36 11.55 15.38
CA ILE A 341 -14.23 11.67 16.84
C ILE A 341 -13.77 10.33 17.46
N MET A 342 -13.77 9.24 16.67
CA MET A 342 -13.30 7.91 17.04
C MET A 342 -11.80 7.82 16.72
N GLY A 343 -10.97 7.80 17.78
CA GLY A 343 -9.51 7.79 17.67
C GLY A 343 -8.92 6.49 17.09
N ASP A 344 -7.67 6.59 16.63
CA ASP A 344 -6.61 5.59 16.33
C ASP A 344 -6.98 4.25 15.63
N GLY A 345 -8.24 4.01 15.31
CA GLY A 345 -8.71 2.96 14.40
C GLY A 345 -8.68 3.50 12.97
N GLY A 346 -8.20 2.69 12.02
CA GLY A 346 -8.04 3.07 10.61
C GLY A 346 -9.23 3.84 10.01
N GLU A 347 -8.93 4.78 9.12
CA GLU A 347 -9.92 5.62 8.45
C GLU A 347 -10.79 4.76 7.52
N ALA A 348 -12.11 4.84 7.70
CA ALA A 348 -13.05 4.08 6.89
C ALA A 348 -13.01 4.52 5.42
N VAL A 349 -13.34 3.60 4.51
CA VAL A 349 -13.38 3.92 3.08
C VAL A 349 -14.61 4.78 2.77
N GLU A 350 -14.38 5.96 2.20
CA GLU A 350 -15.44 6.91 1.81
C GLU A 350 -15.53 7.08 0.30
N TYR A 351 -16.75 7.09 -0.24
CA TYR A 351 -17.00 7.24 -1.69
C TYR A 351 -16.47 8.57 -2.23
N GLN A 352 -16.61 9.66 -1.46
CA GLN A 352 -16.11 10.98 -1.85
C GLN A 352 -14.58 11.00 -2.00
N ARG A 353 -13.87 10.26 -1.14
CA ARG A 353 -12.41 10.12 -1.21
C ARG A 353 -11.98 9.26 -2.39
N PHE A 354 -12.72 8.18 -2.66
CA PHE A 354 -12.55 7.37 -3.86
C PHE A 354 -12.70 8.21 -5.13
N LEU A 355 -13.79 8.97 -5.27
CA LEU A 355 -14.00 9.88 -6.39
C LEU A 355 -12.87 10.93 -6.49
N GLN A 356 -12.51 11.55 -5.37
CA GLN A 356 -11.43 12.55 -5.35
C GLN A 356 -10.11 11.96 -5.90
N GLY A 357 -9.80 10.70 -5.56
CA GLY A 357 -8.66 9.98 -6.13
C GLY A 357 -8.74 9.85 -7.64
N LEU A 358 -9.90 9.47 -8.19
CA LEU A 358 -10.12 9.39 -9.64
C LEU A 358 -9.99 10.76 -10.32
N TRP A 359 -10.57 11.81 -9.75
CA TRP A 359 -10.45 13.18 -10.26
C TRP A 359 -9.00 13.68 -10.29
N ARG A 360 -8.20 13.32 -9.28
CA ARG A 360 -6.77 13.65 -9.24
C ARG A 360 -6.00 12.86 -10.28
N PHE A 361 -6.28 11.56 -10.40
CA PHE A 361 -5.69 10.70 -11.42
C PHE A 361 -5.99 11.21 -12.82
N ALA A 362 -7.22 11.59 -13.14
CA ALA A 362 -7.58 12.08 -14.46
C ALA A 362 -6.80 13.35 -14.87
N LYS A 363 -6.46 14.20 -13.91
CA LYS A 363 -5.75 15.47 -14.11
C LYS A 363 -4.22 15.36 -14.07
N ALA A 364 -3.67 14.21 -13.67
CA ALA A 364 -2.21 14.06 -13.56
C ALA A 364 -1.53 14.09 -14.94
N GLU A 365 -0.25 14.42 -14.99
CA GLU A 365 0.52 14.44 -16.24
C GLU A 365 1.61 13.37 -16.20
N PHE A 366 1.52 12.39 -17.11
CA PHE A 366 2.50 11.30 -17.20
C PHE A 366 3.55 11.62 -18.27
N ARG A 367 4.73 12.04 -17.83
CA ARG A 367 5.80 12.47 -18.75
C ARG A 367 6.74 11.37 -19.18
N PHE A 368 6.77 10.23 -18.49
CA PHE A 368 7.61 9.07 -18.81
C PHE A 368 9.07 9.43 -19.18
N GLY A 369 9.65 10.40 -18.45
CA GLY A 369 11.02 10.88 -18.67
C GLY A 369 11.23 11.83 -19.85
N ARG A 370 10.16 12.38 -20.46
CA ARG A 370 10.20 13.35 -21.57
C ARG A 370 10.05 14.81 -21.15
#